data_AF-A0A351HX16-F1
#
_entry.id   AF-A0A351HX16-F1
#
_cell.length_a   1.000
_cell.length_b   1.000
_cell.length_c   1.000
_cell.angle_alpha   90.00
_cell.angle_beta   90.00
_cell.angle_gamma   90.00
#
_symmetry.space_group_name_H-M   'P 1'
#
loop_
_entity.id
_entity.type
_entity.pdbx_description
1 polymer ?
#
loop_
_entity_poly.entity_id
_entity_poly.type
_entity_poly.pdbx_seq_one_letter_code
_entity_poly.pdbx_strand_id
1 'polypeptide(L)'
;GTAGIVTLEDVIEELVGEIWDEHDEVIDEFVKISDHEYRILGKANLGKMFDLFDMDDDFDVITVGGWIVEFLDRVPEVGESFEFEN
;
A
#
# COMPACT_ATOMS: atom_id res chain seq x y z
N GLY A 1 -28.57 20.41 5.93
CA GLY A 1 -27.84 21.68 6.08
C GLY A 1 -26.65 21.44 6.97
N THR A 2 -25.47 21.39 6.38
CA THR A 2 -24.17 21.43 7.03
C THR A 2 -23.26 22.12 6.02
N ALA A 3 -22.99 23.40 6.23
CA ALA A 3 -21.98 24.11 5.47
C ALA A 3 -20.64 23.50 5.89
N GLY A 4 -20.03 22.71 5.00
CA GLY A 4 -18.67 22.23 5.17
C GLY A 4 -17.74 23.43 5.15
N ILE A 5 -16.89 23.55 6.17
CA ILE A 5 -15.75 24.46 6.12
C ILE A 5 -14.86 23.93 5.00
N VAL A 6 -14.71 24.72 3.94
CA VAL A 6 -13.64 24.55 2.95
C VAL A 6 -12.48 25.37 3.49
N THR A 7 -11.35 24.72 3.75
CA THR A 7 -10.16 25.43 4.22
C THR A 7 -9.35 25.92 3.03
N LEU A 8 -8.45 26.89 3.26
CA LEU A 8 -7.57 27.39 2.19
C LEU A 8 -6.66 26.29 1.65
N GLU A 9 -6.40 25.25 2.44
CA GLU A 9 -5.61 24.08 2.01
C GLU A 9 -6.29 23.34 0.85
N ASP A 10 -7.61 23.10 0.91
CA ASP A 10 -8.38 22.42 -0.14
C ASP A 10 -8.28 23.12 -1.52
N VAL A 11 -8.21 24.46 -1.53
CA VAL A 11 -8.14 25.26 -2.77
C VAL A 11 -6.74 25.28 -3.37
N ILE A 12 -5.71 25.18 -2.53
CA ILE A 12 -4.31 25.14 -3.00
C ILE A 12 -4.00 23.76 -3.58
N GLU A 13 -4.54 22.69 -3.00
CA GLU A 13 -4.32 21.31 -3.46
C GLU A 13 -4.84 21.09 -4.89
N GLU A 14 -6.01 21.63 -5.26
CA GLU A 14 -6.52 21.53 -6.63
C GLU A 14 -5.72 22.35 -7.66
N LEU A 15 -5.05 23.43 -7.25
CA LEU A 15 -4.27 24.28 -8.15
C LEU A 15 -2.84 23.78 -8.34
N VAL A 16 -2.26 23.14 -7.33
CA VAL A 16 -0.84 22.78 -7.32
C VAL A 16 -0.64 21.27 -7.60
N GLY A 17 -1.59 20.41 -7.23
CA GLY A 17 -1.35 18.97 -7.15
C GLY A 17 -0.32 18.64 -6.07
N GLU A 18 -0.15 17.36 -5.72
CA GLU A 18 0.91 16.95 -4.80
C GLU A 18 2.27 17.46 -5.33
N ILE A 19 2.99 18.22 -4.50
CA ILE A 19 4.24 18.87 -4.90
C ILE A 19 5.32 17.79 -4.96
N TRP A 20 5.39 17.08 -6.09
CA TRP A 20 6.45 16.11 -6.36
C TRP A 20 7.73 16.87 -6.73
N ASP A 21 8.77 16.75 -5.90
CA ASP A 21 10.14 17.19 -6.24
C ASP A 21 10.69 16.22 -7.30
N GLU A 22 11.33 16.75 -8.35
CA GLU A 22 11.92 15.97 -9.44
C GLU A 22 13.09 15.07 -8.98
N HIS A 23 13.54 15.27 -7.74
CA HIS A 23 14.56 14.48 -7.06
C HIS A 23 14.04 13.39 -6.11
N ASP A 24 12.73 13.35 -5.82
CA ASP A 24 12.15 12.23 -5.08
C ASP A 24 11.99 11.04 -6.04
N GLU A 25 12.85 10.03 -5.90
CA GLU A 25 12.56 8.71 -6.47
C GLU A 25 11.24 8.24 -5.87
N VAL A 26 10.15 8.39 -6.64
CA VAL A 26 8.86 7.80 -6.31
C VAL A 26 9.06 6.28 -6.35
N ILE A 27 9.40 5.70 -5.20
CA ILE A 27 9.50 4.25 -5.07
C ILE A 27 8.07 3.74 -5.07
N ASP A 28 7.62 3.25 -6.22
CA ASP A 28 6.33 2.60 -6.35
C ASP A 28 6.22 1.44 -5.35
N GLU A 29 5.25 1.53 -4.45
CA GLU A 29 5.01 0.50 -3.43
C GLU A 29 4.52 -0.81 -4.05
N PHE A 30 3.89 -0.73 -5.23
CA PHE A 30 3.33 -1.83 -6.01
C PHE A 30 3.84 -1.75 -7.44
N VAL A 31 4.69 -2.70 -7.84
CA VAL A 31 5.24 -2.78 -9.19
C VAL A 31 4.74 -4.06 -9.86
N LYS A 32 3.90 -3.93 -10.89
CA LYS A 32 3.46 -5.07 -11.69
C LYS A 32 4.62 -5.57 -12.56
N ILE A 33 5.00 -6.83 -12.40
CA ILE A 33 6.10 -7.49 -13.15
C ILE A 33 5.53 -8.25 -14.35
N SER A 34 4.38 -8.89 -14.19
CA SER A 34 3.63 -9.58 -15.25
C SER A 34 2.14 -9.63 -14.92
N ASP A 35 1.33 -10.30 -15.75
CA ASP A 35 -0.12 -10.41 -15.54
C ASP A 35 -0.50 -11.05 -14.19
N HIS A 36 0.38 -11.88 -13.63
CA HIS A 36 0.16 -12.63 -12.38
C HIS A 36 1.27 -12.42 -11.35
N GLU A 37 2.11 -11.39 -11.51
CA GLU A 37 3.26 -11.17 -10.64
C GLU A 37 3.39 -9.69 -10.29
N TYR A 38 3.50 -9.42 -8.99
CA TYR A 38 3.73 -8.10 -8.44
C TYR A 38 4.94 -8.14 -7.51
N ARG A 39 5.74 -7.08 -7.55
CA ARG A 39 6.75 -6.79 -6.54
C ARG A 39 6.19 -5.69 -5.64
N ILE A 40 6.08 -6.01 -4.36
CA ILE A 40 5.46 -5.13 -3.36
C ILE A 40 6.46 -4.84 -2.25
N LEU A 41 6.56 -3.58 -1.82
CA LEU A 41 7.42 -3.23 -0.69
C LEU A 41 6.81 -3.73 0.62
N GLY A 42 7.63 -4.27 1.53
CA GLY A 42 7.14 -4.70 2.85
C GLY A 42 6.53 -3.57 3.70
N LYS A 43 6.84 -2.31 3.39
CA LYS A 43 6.23 -1.12 4.04
C LYS A 43 4.89 -0.71 3.43
N ALA A 44 4.50 -1.28 2.29
CA ALA A 44 3.26 -0.95 1.61
C ALA A 44 2.06 -1.23 2.52
N ASN A 45 1.01 -0.44 2.36
CA ASN A 45 -0.24 -0.62 3.09
C ASN A 45 -0.90 -1.95 2.69
N LEU A 46 -1.27 -2.76 3.69
CA LEU A 46 -1.88 -4.06 3.48
C LEU A 46 -3.28 -3.94 2.84
N GLY A 47 -4.12 -3.04 3.35
CA GLY A 47 -5.47 -2.81 2.82
C GLY A 47 -5.44 -2.49 1.33
N LYS A 48 -4.54 -1.60 0.89
CA LYS A 48 -4.34 -1.32 -0.55
C LYS A 48 -3.95 -2.55 -1.38
N MET A 49 -3.17 -3.47 -0.81
CA MET A 49 -2.81 -4.72 -1.49
C MET A 49 -4.03 -5.63 -1.66
N PHE A 50 -4.84 -5.77 -0.62
CA PHE A 50 -6.04 -6.59 -0.64
C PHE A 50 -7.10 -5.99 -1.58
N ASP A 51 -7.31 -4.67 -1.54
CA ASP A 51 -8.15 -3.93 -2.49
C ASP A 51 -7.70 -4.16 -3.94
N LEU A 52 -6.38 -4.12 -4.21
CA LEU A 52 -5.82 -4.34 -5.54
C LEU A 52 -6.14 -5.74 -6.10
N PHE A 53 -6.30 -6.72 -5.22
CA PHE A 53 -6.56 -8.11 -5.57
C PHE A 53 -8.01 -8.54 -5.34
N ASP A 54 -8.91 -7.60 -5.02
CA ASP A 54 -10.32 -7.87 -4.66
C ASP A 54 -10.44 -8.96 -3.55
N MET A 55 -9.59 -8.87 -2.53
CA MET A 55 -9.57 -9.77 -1.38
C MET A 55 -10.13 -9.08 -0.13
N ASP A 56 -10.77 -9.86 0.76
CA ASP A 56 -11.33 -9.33 2.01
C ASP A 56 -10.23 -9.04 3.05
N ASP A 57 -10.31 -7.91 3.75
CA ASP A 57 -9.36 -7.47 4.76
C ASP A 57 -9.89 -7.68 6.19
N ASP A 58 -9.44 -8.73 6.88
CA ASP A 58 -9.77 -9.00 8.29
C ASP A 58 -8.52 -9.00 9.20
N PHE A 59 -7.50 -8.20 8.86
CA PHE A 59 -6.22 -8.17 9.58
C PHE A 59 -6.05 -6.92 10.44
N ASP A 60 -5.55 -7.10 11.67
CA ASP A 60 -5.18 -6.00 12.57
C ASP A 60 -3.84 -5.32 12.17
N VAL A 61 -3.16 -5.84 11.15
CA VAL A 61 -1.86 -5.35 10.66
C VAL A 61 -2.01 -4.34 9.53
N ILE A 62 -1.12 -3.35 9.53
CA ILE A 62 -1.20 -2.21 8.60
C ILE A 62 -0.36 -2.42 7.33
N THR A 63 0.72 -3.21 7.41
CA THR A 63 1.70 -3.34 6.33
C THR A 63 1.85 -4.77 5.83
N VAL A 64 2.22 -4.92 4.56
CA VAL A 64 2.47 -6.23 3.92
C VAL A 64 3.55 -7.02 4.67
N GLY A 65 4.64 -6.37 5.09
CA GLY A 65 5.70 -7.02 5.86
C GLY A 65 5.25 -7.44 7.27
N GLY A 66 4.40 -6.62 7.92
CA GLY A 66 3.82 -6.98 9.22
C GLY A 66 2.91 -8.20 9.10
N TRP A 67 2.08 -8.24 8.06
CA TRP A 67 1.23 -9.37 7.73
C TRP A 67 2.02 -10.67 7.50
N ILE A 68 3.11 -10.62 6.73
CA ILE A 68 3.95 -11.79 6.49
C ILE A 68 4.54 -12.32 7.80
N VAL A 69 5.05 -11.44 8.66
CA VAL A 69 5.65 -11.85 9.94
C VAL A 69 4.62 -12.43 10.90
N GLU A 70 3.42 -11.83 10.96
CA GLU A 70 2.32 -12.34 11.78
C GLU A 70 1.83 -13.69 11.27
N PHE A 71 1.67 -13.84 9.95
CA PHE A 71 1.24 -15.09 9.34
C PHE A 71 2.24 -16.24 9.56
N LEU A 72 3.54 -15.95 9.48
CA LEU A 72 4.60 -16.96 9.66
C LEU A 72 5.03 -17.16 11.13
N ASP A 73 4.59 -16.29 12.04
CA ASP A 73 5.07 -16.18 13.44
C ASP A 73 6.62 -16.05 13.55
N ARG A 74 7.25 -15.52 12.50
CA ARG A 74 8.69 -15.26 12.43
C ARG A 74 9.05 -14.35 11.26
N VAL A 75 10.29 -13.87 11.26
CA VAL A 75 10.87 -13.20 10.09
C VAL A 75 11.23 -14.26 9.02
N PRO A 76 10.75 -14.13 7.77
CA PRO A 76 11.11 -15.04 6.69
C PRO A 76 12.56 -14.86 6.24
N GLU A 77 13.12 -15.90 5.61
CA GLU A 77 14.42 -15.79 4.93
C GLU A 77 14.27 -15.27 3.50
N VAL A 78 15.34 -14.68 2.95
CA VAL A 78 15.33 -14.19 1.57
C VAL A 78 15.13 -15.36 0.60
N GLY A 79 14.12 -15.25 -0.27
CA GLY A 79 13.77 -16.28 -1.24
C GLY A 79 12.80 -17.33 -0.70
N GLU A 80 12.35 -17.19 0.54
CA GLU A 80 11.26 -17.99 1.08
C GLU A 80 9.94 -17.65 0.39
N SER A 81 9.06 -18.66 0.27
CA SER A 81 7.72 -18.52 -0.30
C SER A 81 6.71 -19.26 0.56
N PHE A 82 5.48 -18.76 0.58
CA PHE A 82 4.35 -19.36 1.27
C PHE A 82 3.09 -19.15 0.42
N GLU A 83 2.06 -19.96 0.67
CA GLU A 83 0.75 -19.85 0.02
C GLU A 83 -0.27 -19.30 1.03
N PHE A 84 -1.14 -18.43 0.55
CA PHE A 84 -2.22 -17.82 1.32
C PHE A 84 -3.51 -17.91 0.49
N GLU A 85 -4.60 -18.38 1.11
CA GLU A 85 -5.95 -18.53 0.54
C GLU A 85 -6.02 -19.02 -0.93
N ASN A 86 -5.81 -20.34 -1.12
CA ASN A 86 -5.92 -21.09 -2.40
C ASN A 86 -6.90 -20.54 -3.45
#